data_AF-B8A3N7-F1
#
_entry.id   AF-B8A3N7-F1
#
_cell.length_a   1.000
_cell.length_b   1.000
_cell.length_c   1.000
_cell.angle_alpha   90.00
_cell.angle_beta   90.00
_cell.angle_gamma   90.00
#
_symmetry.space_group_name_H-M   'P 1'
#
loop_
_entity.id
_entity.type
_entity.pdbx_description
1 polymer ?
#
loop_
_entity_poly.entity_id
_entity_poly.type
_entity_poly.pdbx_seq_one_letter_code
_entity_poly.pdbx_strand_id
1 'polypeptide(L)'
;MAARSLWQLEDAIIARLRTCATFRDLLRAHGLAVRLCLSQSSYVATQIVHICNAHGRAAHAARVFAQIPAPNLHLHNAMIKAYAQNHLHRDAVEVYVRMLRCLPHPSTAGFSVGDRFTYPFLLKACGALAASRLGRQVHAHEEDARVQHD
;
A
#
# COMPACT_ATOMS: atom_id res chain seq x y z
N MET A 1 -4.89 -11.44 27.47
CA MET A 1 -6.33 -11.30 27.14
C MET A 1 -6.63 -10.12 26.19
N ALA A 2 -5.98 -8.96 26.32
CA ALA A 2 -6.25 -7.78 25.45
C ALA A 2 -5.87 -7.94 23.96
N ALA A 3 -4.86 -8.75 23.63
CA ALA A 3 -4.48 -8.97 22.23
C ALA A 3 -5.58 -9.72 21.46
N ARG A 4 -6.22 -10.74 22.05
CA ARG A 4 -7.31 -11.48 21.38
C ARG A 4 -8.51 -10.59 21.02
N SER A 5 -8.85 -9.61 21.86
CA SER A 5 -9.95 -8.68 21.58
C SER A 5 -9.62 -7.69 20.46
N LEU A 6 -8.35 -7.27 20.33
CA LEU A 6 -7.96 -6.33 19.28
C LEU A 6 -8.02 -6.96 17.88
N TRP A 7 -7.51 -8.19 17.74
CA TRP A 7 -7.57 -8.93 16.46
C TRP A 7 -9.02 -9.24 16.05
N GLN A 8 -9.89 -9.55 17.01
CA GLN A 8 -11.32 -9.73 16.75
C GLN A 8 -11.99 -8.44 16.23
N LEU A 9 -11.62 -7.27 16.76
CA LEU A 9 -12.12 -5.99 16.25
C LEU A 9 -11.60 -5.69 14.84
N GLU A 10 -10.33 -5.99 14.56
CA GLU A 10 -9.78 -5.87 13.21
C GLU A 10 -10.51 -6.77 12.22
N ASP A 11 -10.69 -8.06 12.54
CA ASP A 11 -11.40 -9.01 11.69
C ASP A 11 -12.85 -8.57 11.41
N ALA A 12 -13.55 -8.09 12.43
CA ALA A 12 -14.91 -7.58 12.29
C ALA A 12 -15.00 -6.35 11.38
N ILE A 13 -14.04 -5.42 11.49
CA ILE A 13 -13.97 -4.27 10.57
C ILE A 13 -13.64 -4.72 9.15
N ILE A 14 -12.70 -5.65 8.99
CA ILE A 14 -12.27 -6.13 7.68
C ILE A 14 -13.42 -6.84 6.97
N ALA A 15 -14.22 -7.64 7.69
CA ALA A 15 -15.43 -8.25 7.17
C ALA A 15 -16.43 -7.19 6.66
N ARG A 16 -16.60 -6.08 7.39
CA ARG A 16 -17.45 -4.95 6.95
C ARG A 16 -16.87 -4.19 5.77
N LEU A 17 -15.56 -4.02 5.71
CA LEU A 17 -14.89 -3.36 4.58
C LEU A 17 -15.08 -4.18 3.29
N ARG A 18 -15.03 -5.51 3.37
CA ARG A 18 -15.25 -6.42 2.23
C ARG A 18 -16.65 -6.33 1.62
N THR A 19 -17.65 -5.91 2.40
CA THR A 19 -19.05 -5.77 1.93
C THR A 19 -19.40 -4.34 1.51
N CYS A 20 -18.45 -3.40 1.55
CA CYS A 20 -18.69 -2.03 1.12
C CYS A 20 -18.90 -1.96 -0.40
N ALA A 21 -20.13 -1.67 -0.83
CA ALA A 21 -20.47 -1.49 -2.24
C ALA A 21 -20.31 -0.03 -2.71
N THR A 22 -20.40 0.93 -1.78
CA THR A 22 -20.30 2.36 -2.09
C THR A 22 -19.22 3.05 -1.29
N PHE A 23 -18.75 4.19 -1.79
CA PHE A 23 -17.85 5.05 -1.04
C PHE A 23 -18.47 5.57 0.28
N ARG A 24 -19.81 5.68 0.35
CA ARG A 24 -20.50 6.07 1.59
C ARG A 24 -20.40 4.98 2.66
N ASP A 25 -20.47 3.71 2.27
CA ASP A 25 -20.29 2.57 3.17
C ASP A 25 -18.86 2.53 3.70
N LEU A 26 -17.88 2.80 2.82
CA LEU A 26 -16.49 2.94 3.22
C LEU A 26 -16.30 4.03 4.28
N LEU A 27 -16.88 5.22 4.10
CA LEU A 27 -16.75 6.30 5.08
C LEU A 27 -17.33 5.91 6.45
N ARG A 28 -18.46 5.18 6.47
CA ARG A 28 -19.04 4.66 7.71
C ARG A 28 -18.13 3.62 8.38
N ALA A 29 -17.57 2.70 7.60
CA ALA A 29 -16.63 1.69 8.10
C ALA A 29 -15.32 2.32 8.61
N HIS A 30 -14.79 3.32 7.91
CA HIS A 30 -13.61 4.06 8.32
C HIS A 30 -13.88 4.86 9.62
N GLY A 31 -15.02 5.54 9.73
CA GLY A 31 -15.40 6.22 10.97
C GLY A 31 -15.51 5.26 12.17
N LEU A 32 -16.01 4.04 11.95
CA LEU A 32 -16.01 3.00 12.97
C LEU A 32 -14.59 2.53 13.32
N ALA A 33 -13.70 2.37 12.34
CA ALA A 33 -12.29 2.03 12.58
C ALA A 33 -11.59 3.06 13.46
N VAL A 34 -11.85 4.35 13.24
CA VAL A 34 -11.34 5.41 14.11
C VAL A 34 -11.89 5.27 15.52
N ARG A 35 -13.20 5.04 15.68
CA ARG A 35 -13.84 4.87 17.01
C ARG A 35 -13.34 3.65 17.78
N LEU A 36 -12.93 2.60 17.07
CA LEU A 36 -12.35 1.38 17.67
C LEU A 36 -10.82 1.49 17.86
N CYS A 37 -10.23 2.67 17.67
CA CYS A 37 -8.79 2.91 17.79
C CYS A 37 -7.93 2.08 16.81
N LEU A 38 -8.49 1.71 15.66
CA LEU A 38 -7.83 0.93 14.61
C LEU A 38 -7.31 1.80 13.46
N SER A 39 -7.36 3.13 13.60
CA SER A 39 -6.91 4.09 12.57
C SER A 39 -5.43 4.00 12.24
N GLN A 40 -4.62 3.43 13.14
CA GLN A 40 -3.17 3.25 12.97
C GLN A 40 -2.79 1.84 12.45
N SER A 41 -3.77 0.96 12.22
CA SER A 41 -3.52 -0.38 11.71
C SER A 41 -3.20 -0.35 10.22
N SER A 42 -1.97 -0.75 9.85
CA SER A 42 -1.59 -0.90 8.44
C SER A 42 -2.50 -1.89 7.70
N TYR A 43 -3.03 -2.90 8.39
CA TYR A 43 -3.91 -3.90 7.80
C TYR A 43 -5.26 -3.29 7.39
N VAL A 44 -5.91 -2.58 8.31
CA VAL A 44 -7.17 -1.86 8.05
C VAL A 44 -6.97 -0.78 6.99
N ALA A 45 -5.90 0.01 7.11
CA ALA A 45 -5.55 1.05 6.15
C ALA A 45 -5.36 0.49 4.73
N THR A 46 -4.68 -0.66 4.59
CA THR A 46 -4.47 -1.32 3.29
C THR A 46 -5.79 -1.64 2.60
N GLN A 47 -6.77 -2.19 3.34
CA GLN A 47 -8.09 -2.47 2.78
C GLN A 47 -8.86 -1.21 2.41
N ILE A 48 -8.80 -0.17 3.24
CA ILE A 48 -9.42 1.13 2.91
C ILE A 48 -8.81 1.72 1.63
N VAL A 49 -7.49 1.64 1.45
CA VAL A 49 -6.79 2.10 0.24
C VAL A 49 -7.25 1.32 -0.99
N HIS A 50 -7.38 -0.01 -0.91
CA HIS A 50 -7.87 -0.82 -2.03
C HIS A 50 -9.28 -0.42 -2.47
N ILE A 51 -10.19 -0.23 -1.51
CA ILE A 51 -11.57 0.19 -1.81
C ILE A 51 -11.59 1.61 -2.37
N CYS A 52 -10.80 2.53 -1.80
CA CYS A 52 -10.66 3.89 -2.34
C CYS A 52 -10.21 3.87 -3.80
N ASN A 53 -9.21 3.06 -4.11
CA ASN A 53 -8.68 2.92 -5.46
C ASN A 53 -9.73 2.38 -6.44
N ALA A 54 -10.50 1.36 -6.05
CA ALA A 54 -11.61 0.83 -6.86
C ALA A 54 -12.68 1.88 -7.18
N HIS A 55 -12.86 2.89 -6.32
CA HIS A 55 -13.77 4.02 -6.54
C HIS A 55 -13.10 5.28 -7.12
N GLY A 56 -11.83 5.22 -7.55
CA GLY A 56 -11.09 6.37 -8.08
C GLY A 56 -10.90 7.50 -7.05
N ARG A 57 -10.82 7.16 -5.76
CA ARG A 57 -10.68 8.10 -4.63
C ARG A 57 -9.25 8.14 -4.11
N ALA A 58 -8.27 8.32 -5.00
CA ALA A 58 -6.85 8.35 -4.66
C ALA A 58 -6.50 9.39 -3.57
N ALA A 59 -7.15 10.57 -3.58
CA ALA A 59 -6.94 11.58 -2.54
C ALA A 59 -7.42 11.14 -1.14
N HIS A 60 -8.42 10.26 -1.04
CA HIS A 60 -8.81 9.69 0.26
C HIS A 60 -7.82 8.62 0.70
N ALA A 61 -7.39 7.75 -0.22
CA ALA A 61 -6.34 6.77 0.03
C ALA A 61 -5.05 7.44 0.56
N ALA A 62 -4.62 8.54 -0.06
CA ALA A 62 -3.47 9.33 0.35
C ALA A 62 -3.58 9.85 1.80
N ARG A 63 -4.76 10.37 2.19
CA ARG A 63 -5.02 10.83 3.55
C ARG A 63 -4.99 9.72 4.58
N VAL A 64 -5.49 8.53 4.23
CA VAL A 64 -5.42 7.34 5.10
C VAL A 64 -3.98 6.90 5.27
N PHE A 65 -3.23 6.81 4.17
CA PHE A 65 -1.82 6.43 4.19
C PHE A 65 -0.95 7.39 5.03
N ALA A 66 -1.18 8.70 4.90
CA ALA A 66 -0.42 9.70 5.63
C ALA A 66 -0.64 9.66 7.15
N GLN A 67 -1.73 9.05 7.62
CA GLN A 67 -2.01 8.87 9.05
C GLN A 67 -1.26 7.70 9.68
N ILE A 68 -0.61 6.84 8.88
CA ILE A 68 0.13 5.67 9.36
C ILE A 68 1.61 6.03 9.50
N PRO A 69 2.17 6.07 10.73
CA PRO A 69 3.55 6.51 10.96
C PRO A 69 4.60 5.48 10.48
N ALA A 70 4.28 4.19 10.60
CA ALA A 70 5.14 3.07 10.19
C ALA A 70 4.37 2.12 9.25
N PRO A 71 4.09 2.54 8.00
CA PRO A 71 3.37 1.73 7.03
C PRO A 71 4.18 0.47 6.70
N ASN A 72 3.52 -0.69 6.72
CA ASN A 72 4.13 -1.93 6.26
C ASN A 72 4.23 -1.99 4.72
N LEU A 73 4.95 -3.00 4.21
CA LEU A 73 5.15 -3.21 2.77
C LEU A 73 3.82 -3.31 2.00
N HIS A 74 2.83 -4.02 2.53
CA HIS A 74 1.52 -4.19 1.89
C HIS A 74 0.81 -2.84 1.67
N LEU A 75 0.84 -1.97 2.67
CA LEU A 75 0.23 -0.65 2.59
C LEU A 75 0.96 0.26 1.58
N HIS A 76 2.29 0.21 1.56
CA HIS A 76 3.09 0.89 0.53
C HIS A 76 2.70 0.43 -0.88
N ASN A 77 2.63 -0.89 -1.11
CA ASN A 77 2.28 -1.47 -2.40
C ASN A 77 0.87 -1.07 -2.84
N ALA A 78 -0.10 -1.10 -1.92
CA ALA A 78 -1.46 -0.66 -2.18
C ALA A 78 -1.52 0.81 -2.64
N MET A 79 -0.73 1.69 -2.02
CA MET A 79 -0.64 3.10 -2.41
C MET A 79 0.09 3.33 -3.73
N ILE A 80 1.19 2.63 -3.99
CA ILE A 80 1.90 2.69 -5.28
C ILE A 80 0.95 2.30 -6.41
N LYS A 81 0.22 1.20 -6.25
CA LYS A 81 -0.79 0.74 -7.21
C LYS A 81 -1.89 1.78 -7.39
N ALA A 82 -2.42 2.32 -6.29
CA ALA A 82 -3.48 3.33 -6.35
C ALA A 82 -3.03 4.58 -7.13
N TYR A 83 -1.85 5.11 -6.85
CA TYR A 83 -1.33 6.26 -7.59
C TYR A 83 -1.06 5.95 -9.06
N ALA A 84 -0.41 4.83 -9.37
CA ALA A 84 -0.10 4.46 -10.74
C ALA A 84 -1.35 4.22 -11.60
N GLN A 85 -2.41 3.64 -11.03
CA GLN A 85 -3.69 3.43 -11.73
C GLN A 85 -4.49 4.73 -11.93
N ASN A 86 -4.29 5.73 -11.08
CA ASN A 86 -4.92 7.05 -11.19
C ASN A 86 -4.02 8.09 -11.90
N HIS A 87 -3.02 7.65 -12.67
CA HIS A 87 -2.10 8.51 -13.43
C HIS A 87 -1.22 9.45 -12.58
N LEU A 88 -1.13 9.20 -11.28
CA LEU A 88 -0.29 9.93 -10.33
C LEU A 88 1.11 9.30 -10.26
N HIS A 89 1.78 9.22 -11.42
CA HIS A 89 3.02 8.45 -11.60
C HIS A 89 4.17 8.95 -10.73
N ARG A 90 4.26 10.28 -10.52
CA ARG A 90 5.28 10.89 -9.68
C ARG A 90 5.11 10.49 -8.21
N ASP A 91 3.88 10.52 -7.71
CA ASP A 91 3.57 10.14 -6.33
C ASP A 91 3.82 8.64 -6.10
N ALA A 92 3.50 7.79 -7.09
CA ALA A 92 3.81 6.36 -7.03
C ALA A 92 5.33 6.11 -6.87
N VAL A 93 6.15 6.81 -7.65
CA VAL A 93 7.61 6.75 -7.57
C VAL A 93 8.13 7.29 -6.24
N GLU A 94 7.56 8.39 -5.74
CA GLU A 94 7.99 8.98 -4.47
C GLU A 94 7.73 8.06 -3.28
N VAL A 95 6.57 7.40 -3.24
CA VAL A 95 6.27 6.38 -2.22
C VAL A 95 7.29 5.24 -2.26
N TYR A 96 7.66 4.79 -3.46
CA TYR A 96 8.65 3.74 -3.65
C TYR A 96 10.04 4.14 -3.16
N VAL A 97 10.52 5.32 -3.56
CA VAL A 97 11.82 5.84 -3.12
C VAL A 97 11.86 6.03 -1.61
N ARG A 98 10.77 6.52 -1.00
CA ARG A 98 10.67 6.65 0.46
C ARG A 98 10.73 5.30 1.14
N MET A 99 10.02 4.29 0.61
CA MET A 99 10.06 2.93 1.14
C MET A 99 11.49 2.39 1.13
N LEU A 100 12.23 2.52 0.03
CA LEU A 100 13.63 2.08 -0.06
C LEU A 100 14.55 2.75 0.96
N ARG A 101 14.32 4.03 1.31
CA ARG A 101 15.12 4.75 2.31
C ARG A 101 14.84 4.31 3.75
N CYS A 102 13.64 3.81 4.02
CA CYS A 102 13.24 3.36 5.36
C CYS A 102 13.58 1.89 5.61
N LEU A 103 13.97 1.13 4.58
CA LEU A 103 14.34 -0.27 4.72
C LEU A 103 15.82 -0.41 5.13
N PRO A 104 16.15 -1.42 5.97
CA PRO A 104 17.54 -1.80 6.21
C PRO A 104 18.18 -2.23 4.87
N HIS A 105 19.46 -1.95 4.71
CA HIS A 105 20.21 -2.04 3.45
C HIS A 105 19.88 -3.34 2.66
N PRO A 106 19.63 -3.26 1.34
CA PRO A 106 19.23 -4.40 0.49
C PRO A 106 20.26 -5.53 0.44
N SER A 107 21.48 -5.33 0.94
CA SER A 107 22.54 -6.33 1.02
C SER A 107 22.41 -7.31 2.19
N THR A 108 21.47 -7.12 3.12
CA THR A 108 21.43 -7.88 4.39
C THR A 108 20.18 -8.72 4.63
N ALA A 109 19.16 -8.67 3.78
CA ALA A 109 18.02 -9.56 3.89
C ALA A 109 17.41 -9.77 2.51
N GLY A 110 16.95 -10.98 2.24
CA GLY A 110 16.12 -11.31 1.07
C GLY A 110 14.75 -10.62 1.14
N PHE A 111 14.77 -9.29 1.15
CA PHE A 111 13.60 -8.45 1.31
C PHE A 111 13.02 -8.16 -0.06
N SER A 112 12.02 -8.94 -0.43
CA SER A 112 11.22 -8.72 -1.62
C SER A 112 10.48 -7.39 -1.48
N VAL A 113 10.93 -6.38 -2.23
CA VAL A 113 10.38 -5.01 -2.28
C VAL A 113 8.98 -4.95 -2.92
N GLY A 114 8.40 -6.09 -3.30
CA GLY A 114 7.04 -6.13 -3.78
C GLY A 114 6.48 -7.52 -3.83
N ASP A 115 5.18 -7.60 -3.61
CA ASP A 115 4.39 -8.55 -4.38
C ASP A 115 4.73 -8.32 -5.87
N ARG A 116 4.97 -9.39 -6.65
CA ARG A 116 5.27 -9.35 -8.10
C ARG A 116 4.29 -8.45 -8.86
N PHE A 117 3.10 -8.23 -8.30
CA PHE A 117 2.10 -7.30 -8.81
C PHE A 117 2.44 -5.79 -8.70
N THR A 118 3.46 -5.36 -7.94
CA THR A 118 3.78 -3.93 -7.75
C THR A 118 4.72 -3.38 -8.82
N TYR A 119 5.68 -4.19 -9.28
CA TYR A 119 6.70 -3.80 -10.26
C TYR A 119 6.14 -3.32 -11.61
N PRO A 120 5.11 -3.95 -12.20
CA PRO A 120 4.51 -3.45 -13.45
C PRO A 120 3.98 -2.01 -13.33
N PHE A 121 3.40 -1.66 -12.17
CA PHE A 121 2.90 -0.31 -11.92
C PHE A 121 4.03 0.72 -11.80
N LEU A 122 5.15 0.32 -11.18
CA LEU A 122 6.34 1.17 -11.07
C LEU A 122 7.05 1.34 -12.42
N LEU A 123 7.20 0.28 -13.19
CA LEU A 123 7.77 0.35 -14.55
C LEU A 123 6.93 1.23 -15.46
N LYS A 124 5.59 1.10 -15.38
CA LYS A 124 4.66 2.00 -16.09
C LYS A 124 4.84 3.46 -15.67
N ALA A 125 4.95 3.73 -14.38
CA ALA A 125 5.19 5.08 -13.87
C ALA A 125 6.56 5.63 -14.32
N CYS A 126 7.61 4.81 -14.32
CA CYS A 126 8.93 5.20 -14.81
C CYS A 126 8.90 5.53 -16.30
N GLY A 127 8.20 4.72 -17.11
CA GLY A 127 7.99 4.98 -18.52
C GLY A 127 7.26 6.30 -18.77
N ALA A 128 6.16 6.54 -18.03
CA ALA A 128 5.39 7.77 -18.13
C ALA A 128 6.18 9.04 -17.73
N LEU A 129 7.19 8.90 -16.88
CA LEU A 129 8.06 9.99 -16.42
C LEU A 129 9.39 10.08 -17.18
N ALA A 130 9.64 9.22 -18.17
CA ALA A 130 10.94 9.05 -18.83
C ALA A 130 12.11 8.80 -17.83
N ALA A 131 11.84 8.21 -16.68
CA ALA A 131 12.80 7.99 -15.59
C ALA A 131 13.61 6.70 -15.81
N SER A 132 14.39 6.63 -16.89
CA SER A 132 15.08 5.40 -17.33
C SER A 132 16.03 4.78 -16.30
N ARG A 133 16.75 5.61 -15.53
CA ARG A 133 17.65 5.14 -14.47
C ARG A 133 16.89 4.44 -13.34
N LEU A 134 15.77 5.02 -12.91
CA LEU A 134 14.92 4.41 -11.87
C LEU A 134 14.26 3.14 -12.40
N GLY A 135 13.79 3.16 -13.66
CA GLY A 135 13.23 1.96 -14.30
C GLY A 135 14.18 0.76 -14.28
N ARG A 136 15.48 0.98 -14.54
CA ARG A 136 16.51 -0.07 -14.42
C ARG A 136 16.69 -0.58 -12.98
N GLN A 137 16.63 0.31 -11.99
CA GLN A 137 16.72 -0.09 -10.57
C GLN A 137 15.51 -0.92 -10.15
N VAL A 138 14.31 -0.49 -10.55
CA VAL A 138 13.05 -1.22 -10.30
C VAL A 138 13.09 -2.61 -10.94
N HIS A 139 13.62 -2.72 -12.16
CA HIS A 139 13.76 -4.01 -12.84
C HIS A 139 14.77 -4.94 -12.15
N ALA A 140 15.94 -4.44 -11.76
CA ALA A 140 16.92 -5.24 -11.00
C ALA A 140 16.35 -5.75 -9.67
N HIS A 141 15.62 -4.90 -8.93
CA HIS A 141 14.96 -5.33 -7.69
C HIS A 141 13.87 -6.41 -7.92
N GLU A 142 13.22 -6.43 -9.09
CA GLU A 142 12.26 -7.48 -9.47
C GLU A 142 12.97 -8.83 -9.69
N GLU A 143 14.12 -8.82 -10.34
CA GLU A 143 14.93 -10.02 -10.61
C GLU A 143 15.51 -10.60 -9.32
N ASP A 144 16.09 -9.77 -8.45
CA ASP A 144 16.62 -10.19 -7.14
C ASP A 144 15.53 -10.82 -6.26
N ALA A 145 14.29 -10.30 -6.33
CA ALA A 145 13.16 -10.84 -5.60
C ALA A 145 12.66 -12.19 -6.14
N ARG A 146 12.89 -12.50 -7.42
CA ARG A 146 12.53 -13.82 -8.01
C ARG A 146 13.47 -14.91 -7.51
N VAL A 147 14.77 -14.63 -7.49
CA VAL A 147 15.82 -15.60 -7.14
C VAL A 147 15.74 -16.07 -5.68
N GLN A 148 15.11 -15.29 -4.79
CA GLN A 148 14.96 -15.64 -3.37
C GLN A 148 13.77 -16.57 -3.07
N HIS A 149 12.94 -16.88 -4.07
CA HIS A 149 11.72 -17.69 -3.93
C HIS A 149 11.74 -19.00 -4.74
N ASP A 150 12.85 -19.28 -5.44
CA ASP A 150 13.13 -20.56 -6.14
C ASP A 150 14.12 -21.40 -5.32
#